data_AF-A0A951WE35-F1
#
_entry.id   AF-A0A951WE35-F1
#
_cell.length_a   1.000
_cell.length_b   1.000
_cell.length_c   1.000
_cell.angle_alpha   90.00
_cell.angle_beta   90.00
_cell.angle_gamma   90.00
#
_symmetry.space_group_name_H-M   'P 1'
#
loop_
_entity.id
_entity.type
_entity.pdbx_description
1 polymer ?
#
loop_
_entity_poly.entity_id
_entity_poly.type
_entity_poly.pdbx_seq_one_letter_code
_entity_poly.pdbx_strand_id
1 'polypeptide(L)'
;MKLFSFWFIAVLMAAGVSAQDKISSFQTERNEVLLLSGDHKSIGRKNAAEDLILTGDLKTDTKIIMERYELEHKNDINANPEKKSVLLATALSTLVPGAGQFYNDEIWKSAIFLGLEAGLITGAIIYNKKGNDKTAEFEGYADNNWSVVKYAEWLLNNRSALGLPDGDITIDPNTNLKPWERVNWGELNHLEGRFSHKLPPYGEQQYYELIGKYPQYNHGWADQLNDNTPEYNSNITPMFLGYSTMRGDANDLYNASTRFITFVVLNHVLSAAEAAWSSAMFNKHLTLNMRVVPEIVNKATEIEMVPRLNISWKF
;
A
#
# COMPACT_ATOMS: atom_id res chain seq x y z
N MET A 1 -5.68 -18.18 5.76
CA MET A 1 -4.78 -17.22 5.09
C MET A 1 -5.04 -17.10 3.58
N LYS A 2 -6.29 -17.23 3.09
CA LYS A 2 -6.62 -17.15 1.65
C LYS A 2 -7.44 -15.92 1.24
N LEU A 3 -7.93 -15.13 2.20
CA LEU A 3 -8.74 -13.92 1.94
C LEU A 3 -7.92 -12.62 1.84
N PHE A 4 -6.71 -12.59 2.40
CA PHE A 4 -5.77 -11.46 2.25
C PHE A 4 -5.13 -11.37 0.85
N SER A 5 -5.25 -12.44 0.06
CA SER A 5 -4.58 -12.54 -1.25
C SER A 5 -5.29 -11.73 -2.35
N PHE A 6 -6.60 -11.48 -2.24
CA PHE A 6 -7.35 -10.76 -3.29
C PHE A 6 -7.16 -9.24 -3.22
N TRP A 7 -7.04 -8.67 -2.02
CA TRP A 7 -6.79 -7.23 -1.86
C TRP A 7 -5.35 -6.85 -2.23
N PHE A 8 -4.39 -7.74 -1.93
CA PHE A 8 -2.97 -7.57 -2.25
C PHE A 8 -2.70 -7.58 -3.77
N ILE A 9 -3.42 -8.42 -4.53
CA ILE A 9 -3.31 -8.46 -6.00
C ILE A 9 -3.88 -7.19 -6.64
N ALA A 10 -4.97 -6.61 -6.10
CA ALA A 10 -5.54 -5.39 -6.63
C ALA A 10 -4.61 -4.17 -6.47
N VAL A 11 -3.90 -4.07 -5.33
CA VAL A 11 -2.93 -3.01 -5.07
C VAL A 11 -1.66 -3.18 -5.94
N LEU A 12 -1.19 -4.41 -6.15
CA LEU A 12 -0.05 -4.69 -7.05
C LEU A 12 -0.39 -4.49 -8.53
N MET A 13 -1.63 -4.78 -8.97
CA MET A 13 -2.06 -4.52 -10.35
C MET A 13 -2.25 -3.02 -10.63
N ALA A 14 -2.64 -2.21 -9.63
CA ALA A 14 -2.74 -0.76 -9.78
C ALA A 14 -1.36 -0.06 -9.83
N ALA A 15 -0.30 -0.70 -9.31
CA ALA A 15 1.06 -0.16 -9.25
C ALA A 15 2.00 -0.65 -10.35
N GLY A 16 1.52 -1.39 -11.35
CA GLY A 16 2.28 -1.60 -12.60
C GLY A 16 3.48 -2.54 -12.51
N VAL A 17 3.30 -3.77 -12.01
CA VAL A 17 4.22 -4.88 -12.33
C VAL A 17 3.52 -5.84 -13.29
N SER A 18 3.50 -5.43 -14.55
CA SER A 18 3.38 -6.31 -15.72
C SER A 18 4.10 -5.62 -16.86
N ALA A 19 5.42 -5.71 -16.85
CA ALA A 19 6.26 -5.22 -17.94
C ALA A 19 7.30 -6.28 -18.31
N GLN A 20 6.83 -7.36 -18.94
CA GLN A 20 7.57 -8.01 -20.02
C GLN A 20 6.52 -8.60 -20.97
N ASP A 21 6.69 -8.31 -22.26
CA ASP A 21 5.93 -8.81 -23.42
C ASP A 21 4.63 -8.07 -23.82
N LYS A 22 4.80 -6.92 -24.48
CA LYS A 22 4.36 -6.68 -25.88
C LYS A 22 4.54 -5.20 -26.27
N ILE A 23 5.76 -4.87 -26.69
CA ILE A 23 6.01 -3.70 -27.56
C ILE A 23 6.32 -4.26 -28.95
N SER A 24 5.29 -4.36 -29.78
CA SER A 24 5.44 -4.49 -31.24
C SER A 24 4.12 -4.17 -31.94
N SER A 25 3.87 -2.87 -32.15
CA SER A 25 3.23 -2.32 -33.36
C SER A 25 2.99 -0.82 -33.16
N PHE A 26 4.02 -0.02 -33.43
CA PHE A 26 3.88 1.41 -33.67
C PHE A 26 4.39 1.69 -35.08
N GLN A 27 3.45 1.82 -36.03
CA GLN A 27 3.52 2.39 -37.38
C GLN A 27 2.23 1.91 -38.07
N THR A 28 1.44 2.65 -38.83
CA THR A 28 1.33 4.07 -39.19
C THR A 28 -0.06 4.13 -39.83
N GLU A 29 -0.93 5.06 -39.45
CA GLU A 29 -1.85 5.66 -40.40
C GLU A 29 -2.22 7.07 -39.95
N ARG A 30 -1.91 8.01 -40.84
CA ARG A 30 -2.26 9.44 -40.77
C ARG A 30 -3.62 9.67 -41.44
N ASN A 31 -4.15 10.86 -41.16
CA ASN A 31 -5.34 11.53 -41.70
C ASN A 31 -6.53 11.32 -40.76
N GLU A 32 -7.01 12.31 -40.01
CA GLU A 32 -7.57 13.55 -40.55
C GLU A 32 -7.09 14.81 -39.82
N VAL A 33 -6.76 15.81 -40.64
CA VAL A 33 -6.61 17.21 -40.25
C VAL A 33 -8.03 17.79 -40.20
N LEU A 34 -8.52 18.14 -39.00
CA LEU A 34 -9.63 19.08 -38.87
C LEU A 34 -9.07 20.42 -38.39
N LEU A 35 -8.80 21.29 -39.36
CA LEU A 35 -8.68 22.72 -39.14
C LEU A 35 -10.06 23.25 -38.77
N LEU A 36 -10.24 23.67 -37.52
CA LEU A 36 -11.27 24.64 -37.16
C LEU A 36 -10.57 25.91 -36.69
N SER A 37 -10.43 26.81 -37.66
CA SER A 37 -10.26 28.24 -37.44
C SER A 37 -11.42 28.82 -36.64
N GLY A 38 -11.13 29.77 -35.75
CA GLY A 38 -12.05 30.84 -35.39
C GLY A 38 -13.13 30.47 -34.36
N ASP A 39 -12.87 30.76 -33.09
CA ASP A 39 -13.46 31.96 -32.50
C ASP A 39 -12.85 32.20 -31.11
N HIS A 40 -12.06 33.27 -30.99
CA HIS A 40 -11.92 33.97 -29.71
C HIS A 40 -13.29 34.55 -29.38
N LYS A 41 -14.15 33.77 -28.71
CA LYS A 41 -15.22 34.39 -27.91
C LYS A 41 -14.57 34.95 -26.65
N SER A 42 -14.02 36.15 -26.83
CA SER A 42 -14.23 37.19 -25.84
C SER A 42 -15.68 37.10 -25.39
N ILE A 43 -15.92 36.68 -24.15
CA ILE A 43 -17.21 36.88 -23.52
C ILE A 43 -17.28 38.40 -23.37
N GLY A 44 -17.82 39.03 -24.41
CA GLY A 44 -18.08 40.44 -24.44
C GLY A 44 -18.91 40.76 -23.22
N ARG A 45 -18.35 41.59 -22.33
CA ARG A 45 -19.16 42.60 -21.66
C ARG A 45 -19.99 43.25 -22.75
N LYS A 46 -21.25 42.84 -22.88
CA LYS A 46 -22.25 43.75 -23.42
C LYS A 46 -22.27 44.90 -22.43
N ASN A 47 -21.56 45.97 -22.76
CA ASN A 47 -21.80 47.28 -22.17
C ASN A 47 -23.26 47.60 -22.48
N ALA A 48 -24.16 47.23 -21.56
CA ALA A 48 -25.48 47.82 -21.49
C ALA A 48 -25.31 49.22 -20.89
N ALA A 49 -24.63 50.10 -21.63
CA ALA A 49 -24.81 51.53 -21.46
C ALA A 49 -26.17 51.87 -22.12
N GLU A 50 -27.27 51.43 -21.50
CA GLU A 50 -28.52 52.16 -21.66
C GLU A 50 -28.33 53.47 -20.89
N ASP A 51 -28.25 54.57 -21.64
CA ASP A 51 -28.08 55.91 -21.10
C ASP A 51 -29.00 56.11 -19.89
N LEU A 52 -28.40 56.57 -18.80
CA LEU A 52 -29.12 56.91 -17.59
C LEU A 52 -29.93 58.18 -17.87
N ILE A 53 -31.21 58.02 -18.25
CA ILE A 53 -32.09 59.16 -18.52
C ILE A 53 -32.55 59.73 -17.17
N LEU A 54 -31.92 60.84 -16.77
CA LEU A 54 -32.32 61.64 -15.62
C LEU A 54 -33.44 62.60 -16.04
N THR A 55 -34.51 62.60 -15.25
CA THR A 55 -35.75 63.36 -15.46
C THR A 55 -35.65 64.82 -15.00
N GLY A 56 -34.60 65.17 -14.24
CA GLY A 56 -34.42 66.50 -13.64
C GLY A 56 -35.20 66.70 -12.34
N ASP A 57 -36.06 65.75 -11.96
CA ASP A 57 -36.68 65.67 -10.65
C ASP A 57 -35.77 64.86 -9.71
N LEU A 58 -35.19 65.55 -8.74
CA LEU A 58 -34.18 64.97 -7.84
C LEU A 58 -34.68 63.69 -7.16
N LYS A 59 -35.96 63.61 -6.78
CA LYS A 59 -36.52 62.46 -6.07
C LYS A 59 -36.64 61.25 -6.99
N THR A 60 -37.10 61.48 -8.21
CA THR A 60 -37.27 60.46 -9.25
C THR A 60 -35.91 59.95 -9.74
N ASP A 61 -34.97 60.87 -9.95
CA ASP A 61 -33.61 60.58 -10.40
C ASP A 61 -32.81 59.81 -9.35
N THR A 62 -32.94 60.20 -8.07
CA THR A 62 -32.35 59.46 -6.95
C THR A 62 -32.92 58.04 -6.87
N LYS A 63 -34.23 57.87 -7.12
CA LYS A 63 -34.86 56.55 -7.12
C LYS A 63 -34.36 55.67 -8.27
N ILE A 64 -34.24 56.22 -9.47
CA ILE A 64 -33.72 55.51 -10.66
C ILE A 64 -32.26 55.07 -10.43
N ILE A 65 -31.44 55.96 -9.88
CA ILE A 65 -30.04 55.66 -9.54
C ILE A 65 -29.97 54.58 -8.46
N MET A 66 -30.79 54.67 -7.42
CA MET A 66 -30.82 53.67 -6.34
C MET A 66 -31.33 52.30 -6.81
N GLU A 67 -32.42 52.24 -7.58
CA GLU A 67 -32.93 50.99 -8.14
C GLU A 67 -31.90 50.36 -9.09
N ARG A 68 -31.20 51.15 -9.90
CA ARG A 68 -30.13 50.65 -10.78
C ARG A 68 -28.89 50.21 -9.98
N TYR A 69 -28.51 50.94 -8.93
CA TYR A 69 -27.42 50.57 -8.03
C TYR A 69 -27.74 49.26 -7.30
N GLU A 70 -28.96 49.09 -6.78
CA GLU A 70 -29.44 47.83 -6.18
C GLU A 70 -29.48 46.67 -7.19
N LEU A 71 -29.82 46.94 -8.46
CA LEU A 71 -29.81 45.94 -9.53
C LEU A 71 -28.40 45.54 -9.96
N GLU A 72 -27.47 46.48 -10.05
CA GLU A 72 -26.04 46.20 -10.35
C GLU A 72 -25.32 45.53 -9.17
N HIS A 73 -25.66 45.90 -7.93
CA HIS A 73 -25.05 45.38 -6.70
C HIS A 73 -25.80 44.16 -6.11
N LYS A 74 -26.91 43.70 -6.71
CA LYS A 74 -27.47 42.36 -6.44
C LYS A 74 -26.53 41.23 -6.87
N ASN A 75 -25.51 41.55 -7.68
CA ASN A 75 -24.34 40.72 -7.91
C ASN A 75 -23.27 40.96 -6.84
N ASP A 76 -23.67 41.11 -5.58
CA ASP A 76 -22.80 40.96 -4.42
C ASP A 76 -21.89 39.75 -4.67
N ILE A 77 -20.58 39.93 -4.47
CA ILE A 77 -19.57 38.89 -4.57
C ILE A 77 -19.91 37.80 -3.53
N ASN A 78 -20.78 36.87 -3.93
CA ASN A 78 -21.05 35.63 -3.23
C ASN A 78 -19.86 34.71 -3.50
N ALA A 79 -18.70 35.07 -2.95
CA ALA A 79 -17.60 34.12 -2.79
C ALA A 79 -17.99 33.16 -1.66
N ASN A 80 -18.98 32.31 -1.91
CA ASN A 80 -19.19 31.14 -1.08
C ASN A 80 -18.09 30.15 -1.50
N PRO A 81 -17.04 29.94 -0.69
CA PRO A 81 -15.96 29.03 -1.09
C PRO A 81 -16.58 27.67 -1.41
N GLU A 82 -16.25 27.11 -2.58
CA GLU A 82 -16.74 25.80 -2.99
C GLU A 82 -16.38 24.77 -1.93
N LYS A 83 -17.39 24.11 -1.37
CA LYS A 83 -17.20 23.09 -0.34
C LYS A 83 -16.45 21.88 -0.91
N LYS A 84 -15.51 21.35 -0.14
CA LYS A 84 -14.75 20.13 -0.48
C LYS A 84 -15.55 18.89 -0.07
N SER A 85 -15.60 17.88 -0.94
CA SER A 85 -16.27 16.62 -0.62
C SER A 85 -15.41 15.78 0.33
N VAL A 86 -15.88 15.63 1.57
CA VAL A 86 -15.22 14.80 2.59
C VAL A 86 -15.08 13.36 2.11
N LEU A 87 -16.16 12.78 1.55
CA LEU A 87 -16.15 11.40 1.08
C LEU A 87 -15.15 11.18 -0.04
N LEU A 88 -15.07 12.12 -1.00
CA LEU A 88 -14.13 12.03 -2.10
C LEU A 88 -12.68 12.13 -1.59
N ALA A 89 -12.38 13.08 -0.70
CA ALA A 89 -11.06 13.24 -0.13
C ALA A 89 -10.61 11.98 0.63
N THR A 90 -11.48 11.42 1.47
CA THR A 90 -11.23 10.17 2.18
C THR A 90 -10.98 9.01 1.21
N ALA A 91 -11.81 8.86 0.18
CA ALA A 91 -11.68 7.78 -0.80
C ALA A 91 -10.37 7.87 -1.57
N LEU A 92 -10.00 9.08 -2.02
CA LEU A 92 -8.72 9.33 -2.69
C LEU A 92 -7.54 8.94 -1.79
N SER A 93 -7.49 9.42 -0.54
CA SER A 93 -6.39 9.09 0.39
C SER A 93 -6.38 7.63 0.85
N THR A 94 -7.53 6.94 0.82
CA THR A 94 -7.59 5.50 1.12
C THR A 94 -6.94 4.68 0.00
N LEU A 95 -7.07 5.12 -1.26
CA LEU A 95 -6.47 4.45 -2.42
C LEU A 95 -4.99 4.82 -2.56
N VAL A 96 -4.67 6.10 -2.43
CA VAL A 96 -3.33 6.65 -2.57
C VAL A 96 -3.09 7.65 -1.44
N PRO A 97 -2.28 7.31 -0.42
CA PRO A 97 -1.99 8.21 0.69
C PRO A 97 -1.47 9.54 0.16
N GLY A 98 -2.06 10.66 0.61
CA GLY A 98 -1.74 12.00 0.15
C GLY A 98 -2.66 12.55 -0.95
N ALA A 99 -3.46 11.72 -1.63
CA ALA A 99 -4.30 12.18 -2.74
C ALA A 99 -5.51 13.03 -2.28
N GLY A 100 -6.11 12.69 -1.14
CA GLY A 100 -7.17 13.51 -0.53
C GLY A 100 -6.66 14.85 0.01
N GLN A 101 -5.43 14.89 0.54
CA GLN A 101 -4.76 16.14 0.93
C GLN A 101 -4.50 17.02 -0.29
N PHE A 102 -4.05 16.43 -1.40
CA PHE A 102 -3.87 17.15 -2.65
C PHE A 102 -5.21 17.74 -3.15
N TYR A 103 -6.30 16.96 -3.09
CA TYR A 103 -7.65 17.46 -3.39
C TYR A 103 -8.09 18.62 -2.47
N ASN A 104 -7.65 18.62 -1.22
CA ASN A 104 -7.88 19.69 -0.26
C ASN A 104 -6.91 20.88 -0.41
N ASP A 105 -6.08 20.92 -1.46
CA ASP A 105 -5.05 21.95 -1.70
C ASP A 105 -3.94 21.99 -0.61
N GLU A 106 -3.79 20.91 0.16
CA GLU A 106 -2.79 20.75 1.23
C GLU A 106 -1.54 20.01 0.72
N ILE A 107 -0.85 20.62 -0.26
CA ILE A 107 0.27 20.00 -0.99
C ILE A 107 1.37 19.48 -0.06
N TRP A 108 1.69 20.21 1.01
CA TRP A 108 2.76 19.80 1.93
C TRP A 108 2.41 18.52 2.69
N LYS A 109 1.14 18.33 3.09
CA LYS A 109 0.67 17.09 3.74
C LYS A 109 0.65 15.93 2.76
N SER A 110 0.20 16.20 1.52
CA SER A 110 0.25 15.25 0.42
C SER A 110 1.67 14.71 0.21
N ALA A 111 2.67 15.62 0.16
CA ALA A 111 4.07 15.25 0.00
C ALA A 111 4.61 14.37 1.15
N ILE A 112 4.19 14.62 2.40
CA ILE A 112 4.57 13.79 3.54
C ILE A 112 3.99 12.38 3.41
N PHE A 113 2.68 12.25 3.16
CA PHE A 113 2.03 10.95 3.07
C PHE A 113 2.56 10.12 1.89
N LEU A 114 2.75 10.75 0.72
CA LEU A 114 3.32 10.10 -0.45
C LEU A 114 4.79 9.74 -0.25
N GLY A 115 5.57 10.64 0.33
CA GLY A 115 7.00 10.39 0.61
C GLY A 115 7.19 9.25 1.60
N LEU A 116 6.38 9.22 2.66
CA LEU A 116 6.38 8.11 3.63
C LEU A 116 5.96 6.80 2.96
N GLU A 117 4.91 6.81 2.15
CA GLU A 117 4.42 5.64 1.41
C GLU A 117 5.54 5.03 0.53
N ALA A 118 6.19 5.87 -0.29
CA ALA A 118 7.28 5.43 -1.14
C ALA A 118 8.45 4.85 -0.34
N GLY A 119 8.81 5.48 0.78
CA GLY A 119 9.86 4.99 1.68
C GLY A 119 9.51 3.64 2.31
N LEU A 120 8.28 3.46 2.76
CA LEU A 120 7.81 2.23 3.38
C LEU A 120 7.75 1.07 2.37
N ILE A 121 7.19 1.29 1.18
CA ILE A 121 7.18 0.29 0.09
C ILE A 121 8.61 -0.11 -0.28
N THR A 122 9.50 0.87 -0.45
CA THR A 122 10.91 0.61 -0.76
C THR A 122 11.56 -0.23 0.33
N GLY A 123 11.31 0.10 1.60
CA GLY A 123 11.77 -0.69 2.75
C GLY A 123 11.28 -2.13 2.70
N ALA A 124 9.98 -2.34 2.47
CA ALA A 124 9.39 -3.67 2.34
C ALA A 124 10.08 -4.50 1.24
N ILE A 125 10.25 -3.91 0.04
CA ILE A 125 10.89 -4.58 -1.09
C ILE A 125 12.34 -4.96 -0.77
N ILE A 126 13.13 -4.03 -0.22
CA ILE A 126 14.54 -4.26 0.11
C ILE A 126 14.67 -5.39 1.14
N TYR A 127 13.89 -5.36 2.21
CA TYR A 127 13.98 -6.39 3.26
C TYR A 127 13.45 -7.74 2.79
N ASN A 128 12.41 -7.76 1.95
CA ASN A 128 11.95 -8.99 1.32
C ASN A 128 13.02 -9.61 0.42
N LYS A 129 13.71 -8.79 -0.37
CA LYS A 129 14.83 -9.26 -1.20
C LYS A 129 15.96 -9.81 -0.34
N LYS A 130 16.35 -9.11 0.73
CA LYS A 130 17.37 -9.61 1.67
C LYS A 130 16.96 -10.95 2.29
N GLY A 131 15.68 -11.11 2.64
CA GLY A 131 15.12 -12.38 3.10
C GLY A 131 15.30 -13.48 2.05
N ASN A 132 14.97 -13.22 0.79
CA ASN A 132 15.16 -14.17 -0.32
C ASN A 132 16.62 -14.54 -0.54
N ASP A 133 17.53 -13.55 -0.49
CA ASP A 133 18.96 -13.77 -0.65
C ASP A 133 19.49 -14.67 0.49
N LYS A 134 19.03 -14.43 1.73
CA LYS A 134 19.38 -15.26 2.89
C LYS A 134 18.76 -16.65 2.83
N THR A 135 17.57 -16.77 2.23
CA THR A 135 16.94 -18.06 1.92
C THR A 135 17.79 -18.89 0.98
N ALA A 136 18.19 -18.32 -0.15
CA ALA A 136 19.10 -19.00 -1.08
C ALA A 136 20.43 -19.41 -0.42
N GLU A 137 20.95 -18.58 0.49
CA GLU A 137 22.17 -18.89 1.25
C GLU A 137 21.99 -20.12 2.14
N PHE A 138 20.95 -20.17 2.98
CA PHE A 138 20.76 -21.31 3.88
C PHE A 138 20.36 -22.56 3.11
N GLU A 139 19.55 -22.47 2.05
CA GLU A 139 19.18 -23.62 1.22
C GLU A 139 20.43 -24.21 0.56
N GLY A 140 21.28 -23.38 -0.02
CA GLY A 140 22.58 -23.82 -0.55
C GLY A 140 23.50 -24.41 0.52
N TYR A 141 23.45 -23.90 1.76
CA TYR A 141 24.16 -24.53 2.87
C TYR A 141 23.62 -25.92 3.18
N ALA A 142 22.29 -26.11 3.27
CA ALA A 142 21.69 -27.41 3.50
C ALA A 142 22.04 -28.40 2.37
N ASP A 143 21.95 -27.97 1.11
CA ASP A 143 22.21 -28.82 -0.06
C ASP A 143 23.64 -29.39 -0.11
N ASN A 144 24.59 -28.67 0.48
CA ASN A 144 25.98 -29.10 0.56
C ASN A 144 26.31 -29.92 1.80
N ASN A 145 25.48 -29.85 2.84
CA ASN A 145 25.86 -30.28 4.19
C ASN A 145 24.86 -31.22 4.87
N TRP A 146 23.67 -31.39 4.30
CA TRP A 146 22.62 -32.26 4.82
C TRP A 146 22.27 -33.35 3.80
N SER A 147 22.18 -34.59 4.26
CA SER A 147 21.97 -35.77 3.41
C SER A 147 20.75 -36.55 3.88
N VAL A 148 19.70 -36.60 3.03
CA VAL A 148 18.54 -37.47 3.29
C VAL A 148 18.91 -38.95 3.30
N VAL A 149 19.94 -39.35 2.57
CA VAL A 149 20.45 -40.75 2.59
C VAL A 149 20.95 -41.09 3.99
N LYS A 150 21.76 -40.21 4.58
CA LYS A 150 22.30 -40.39 5.93
C LYS A 150 21.19 -40.44 6.97
N TYR A 151 20.21 -39.54 6.84
CA TYR A 151 19.02 -39.55 7.69
C TYR A 151 18.22 -40.87 7.55
N ALA A 152 18.02 -41.36 6.32
CA ALA A 152 17.33 -42.61 6.05
C ALA A 152 18.07 -43.83 6.64
N GLU A 153 19.39 -43.89 6.49
CA GLU A 153 20.24 -44.93 7.07
C GLU A 153 20.14 -44.92 8.62
N TRP A 154 20.18 -43.74 9.23
CA TRP A 154 19.97 -43.59 10.67
C TRP A 154 18.60 -44.12 11.13
N LEU A 155 17.52 -43.81 10.39
CA LEU A 155 16.18 -44.32 10.69
C LEU A 155 16.12 -45.85 10.62
N LEU A 156 16.75 -46.45 9.61
CA LEU A 156 16.79 -47.90 9.44
C LEU A 156 17.58 -48.58 10.57
N ASN A 157 18.76 -48.05 10.91
CA ASN A 157 19.63 -48.59 11.95
C ASN A 157 18.98 -48.52 13.34
N ASN A 158 18.21 -47.47 13.61
CA ASN A 158 17.60 -47.22 14.93
C ASN A 158 16.10 -47.54 14.97
N ARG A 159 15.55 -48.14 13.91
CA ARG A 159 14.10 -48.39 13.71
C ARG A 159 13.42 -49.00 14.94
N SER A 160 13.99 -50.09 15.45
CA SER A 160 13.46 -50.82 16.60
C SER A 160 13.49 -49.99 17.89
N ALA A 161 14.59 -49.25 18.12
CA ALA A 161 14.76 -48.44 19.33
C ALA A 161 13.85 -47.19 19.32
N LEU A 162 13.61 -46.62 18.14
CA LEU A 162 12.69 -45.50 17.92
C LEU A 162 11.21 -45.94 17.89
N GLY A 163 10.95 -47.25 17.81
CA GLY A 163 9.59 -47.81 17.69
C GLY A 163 8.91 -47.45 16.37
N LEU A 164 9.68 -47.28 15.29
CA LEU A 164 9.18 -46.98 13.96
C LEU A 164 8.44 -48.20 13.36
N PRO A 165 7.50 -47.99 12.42
CA PRO A 165 6.79 -49.09 11.77
C PRO A 165 7.73 -50.04 11.00
N ASP A 166 7.19 -51.20 10.61
CA ASP A 166 7.88 -52.12 9.71
C ASP A 166 7.93 -51.58 8.28
N GLY A 167 9.08 -51.75 7.64
CA GLY A 167 9.37 -51.23 6.30
C GLY A 167 10.87 -51.06 6.09
N ASP A 168 11.27 -50.99 4.83
CA ASP A 168 12.62 -50.64 4.41
C ASP A 168 12.57 -49.36 3.57
N ILE A 169 13.71 -48.68 3.42
CA ILE A 169 13.86 -47.54 2.52
C ILE A 169 14.80 -47.97 1.40
N THR A 170 14.29 -47.99 0.18
CA THR A 170 15.10 -48.20 -1.00
C THR A 170 16.04 -47.00 -1.19
N ILE A 171 17.34 -47.26 -1.11
CA ILE A 171 18.40 -46.28 -1.34
C ILE A 171 19.19 -46.67 -2.59
N ASP A 172 19.22 -45.79 -3.59
CA ASP A 172 20.03 -45.99 -4.79
C ASP A 172 21.53 -46.02 -4.41
N PRO A 173 22.29 -47.07 -4.74
CA PRO A 173 23.70 -47.15 -4.41
C PRO A 173 24.60 -46.18 -5.21
N ASN A 174 24.08 -45.53 -6.26
CA ASN A 174 24.84 -44.59 -7.08
C ASN A 174 25.17 -43.30 -6.32
N THR A 175 26.37 -43.24 -5.77
CA THR A 175 26.88 -42.08 -5.01
C THR A 175 27.18 -40.85 -5.87
N ASN A 176 27.08 -40.94 -7.20
CA ASN A 176 27.19 -39.77 -8.08
C ASN A 176 25.90 -38.94 -8.12
N LEU A 177 24.77 -39.51 -7.71
CA LEU A 177 23.50 -38.79 -7.58
C LEU A 177 23.48 -37.96 -6.30
N LYS A 178 22.69 -36.89 -6.31
CA LYS A 178 22.46 -36.09 -5.09
C LYS A 178 21.69 -36.92 -4.06
N PRO A 179 21.88 -36.68 -2.75
CA PRO A 179 21.20 -37.46 -1.71
C PRO A 179 19.68 -37.55 -1.90
N TRP A 180 19.02 -36.46 -2.29
CA TRP A 180 17.57 -36.40 -2.51
C TRP A 180 17.05 -37.14 -3.74
N GLU A 181 17.94 -37.53 -4.66
CA GLU A 181 17.60 -38.35 -5.82
C GLU A 181 17.70 -39.85 -5.52
N ARG A 182 18.33 -40.20 -4.38
CA ARG A 182 18.68 -41.59 -4.05
C ARG A 182 17.67 -42.27 -3.12
N VAL A 183 16.74 -41.53 -2.52
CA VAL A 183 15.81 -42.07 -1.51
C VAL A 183 14.39 -42.15 -2.07
N ASN A 184 13.71 -43.28 -1.83
CA ASN A 184 12.26 -43.35 -2.04
C ASN A 184 11.52 -42.59 -0.94
N TRP A 185 10.99 -41.41 -1.29
CA TRP A 185 10.27 -40.51 -0.38
C TRP A 185 9.03 -41.15 0.25
N GLY A 186 8.30 -41.99 -0.48
CA GLY A 186 7.10 -42.66 0.03
C GLY A 186 7.44 -43.66 1.14
N GLU A 187 8.51 -44.41 0.97
CA GLU A 187 9.03 -45.37 1.96
C GLU A 187 9.61 -44.66 3.18
N LEU A 188 10.41 -43.60 2.96
CA LEU A 188 10.91 -42.73 4.04
C LEU A 188 9.77 -42.19 4.89
N ASN A 189 8.76 -41.57 4.26
CA ASN A 189 7.62 -40.98 4.94
C ASN A 189 6.70 -42.01 5.61
N HIS A 190 6.73 -43.26 5.19
CA HIS A 190 6.04 -44.34 5.88
C HIS A 190 6.75 -44.67 7.20
N LEU A 191 8.09 -44.80 7.19
CA LEU A 191 8.88 -45.04 8.40
C LEU A 191 8.83 -43.88 9.39
N GLU A 192 8.68 -42.63 8.92
CA GLU A 192 8.51 -41.46 9.78
C GLU A 192 7.16 -41.41 10.52
N GLY A 193 6.28 -42.40 10.37
CA GLY A 193 4.89 -42.38 10.89
C GLY A 193 4.72 -42.16 12.40
N ARG A 194 5.79 -42.29 13.19
CA ARG A 194 5.81 -42.01 14.64
C ARG A 194 6.16 -40.57 14.98
N PHE A 195 6.78 -39.83 14.06
CA PHE A 195 7.10 -38.43 14.27
C PHE A 195 5.89 -37.55 13.99
N SER A 196 5.87 -36.37 14.60
CA SER A 196 4.81 -35.38 14.39
C SER A 196 4.82 -34.77 12.99
N HIS A 197 5.93 -34.88 12.28
CA HIS A 197 6.13 -34.32 10.95
C HIS A 197 6.88 -35.33 10.09
N LYS A 198 6.53 -35.35 8.80
CA LYS A 198 7.20 -36.16 7.77
C LYS A 198 8.00 -35.24 6.89
N LEU A 199 9.17 -35.68 6.46
CA LEU A 199 10.03 -34.88 5.61
C LEU A 199 9.42 -34.75 4.21
N PRO A 200 9.09 -33.53 3.74
CA PRO A 200 8.61 -33.33 2.38
C PRO A 200 9.74 -33.60 1.37
N PRO A 201 9.41 -33.86 0.10
CA PRO A 201 10.38 -33.95 -0.97
C PRO A 201 11.31 -32.73 -1.05
N TYR A 202 12.52 -32.96 -1.54
CA TYR A 202 13.50 -31.92 -1.80
C TYR A 202 12.93 -30.78 -2.67
N GLY A 203 13.38 -29.56 -2.38
CA GLY A 203 12.97 -28.35 -3.09
C GLY A 203 11.71 -27.68 -2.52
N GLU A 204 10.98 -28.34 -1.63
CA GLU A 204 9.89 -27.70 -0.90
C GLU A 204 10.41 -26.79 0.21
N GLN A 205 9.80 -25.62 0.40
CA GLN A 205 10.14 -24.73 1.52
C GLN A 205 10.05 -25.45 2.87
N GLN A 206 9.08 -26.36 3.01
CA GLN A 206 8.87 -27.12 4.23
C GLN A 206 10.02 -28.11 4.49
N TYR A 207 10.67 -28.68 3.47
CA TYR A 207 11.85 -29.53 3.63
C TYR A 207 12.97 -28.76 4.34
N TYR A 208 13.32 -27.58 3.83
CA TYR A 208 14.32 -26.70 4.46
C TYR A 208 13.89 -26.22 5.84
N GLU A 209 12.57 -26.08 6.09
CA GLU A 209 12.08 -25.76 7.42
C GLU A 209 12.32 -26.88 8.43
N LEU A 210 11.99 -28.11 8.08
CA LEU A 210 12.00 -29.19 9.04
C LEU A 210 13.43 -29.54 9.48
N ILE A 211 14.36 -29.62 8.54
CA ILE A 211 15.75 -30.08 8.79
C ILE A 211 16.57 -29.19 9.72
N GLY A 212 16.12 -27.94 9.94
CA GLY A 212 16.75 -26.99 10.87
C GLY A 212 15.92 -26.62 12.08
N LYS A 213 14.74 -27.23 12.24
CA LYS A 213 13.78 -26.92 13.33
C LYS A 213 13.61 -28.10 14.27
N TYR A 214 13.57 -29.32 13.74
CA TYR A 214 13.30 -30.50 14.54
C TYR A 214 14.57 -31.33 14.75
N PRO A 215 14.92 -31.66 16.01
CA PRO A 215 16.11 -32.43 16.33
C PRO A 215 16.20 -33.80 15.64
N GLN A 216 15.08 -34.44 15.26
CA GLN A 216 15.17 -35.75 14.57
C GLN A 216 15.97 -35.69 13.26
N TYR A 217 16.01 -34.53 12.59
CA TYR A 217 16.76 -34.35 11.35
C TYR A 217 18.24 -34.02 11.57
N ASN A 218 18.69 -33.91 12.83
CA ASN A 218 20.09 -33.71 13.20
C ASN A 218 21.02 -34.77 12.56
N HIS A 219 20.53 -36.00 12.44
CA HIS A 219 21.26 -37.13 11.85
C HIS A 219 21.49 -37.05 10.34
N GLY A 220 20.86 -36.11 9.63
CA GLY A 220 21.20 -35.85 8.24
C GLY A 220 22.40 -34.91 8.05
N TRP A 221 22.85 -34.18 9.08
CA TRP A 221 23.95 -33.22 8.95
C TRP A 221 25.30 -33.90 8.85
N ALA A 222 26.20 -33.37 8.02
CA ALA A 222 27.49 -33.97 7.72
C ALA A 222 28.39 -34.19 8.96
N ASP A 223 28.33 -33.28 9.93
CA ASP A 223 29.09 -33.34 11.19
C ASP A 223 28.47 -34.21 12.28
N GLN A 224 27.31 -34.82 12.04
CA GLN A 224 26.78 -35.84 12.95
C GLN A 224 27.55 -37.15 12.75
N LEU A 225 28.34 -37.60 13.72
CA LEU A 225 29.15 -38.82 13.55
C LEU A 225 28.56 -40.05 14.27
N ASN A 226 27.51 -39.86 15.07
CA ASN A 226 26.93 -40.90 15.93
C ASN A 226 25.63 -41.47 15.35
N ASP A 227 25.70 -42.06 14.15
CA ASP A 227 24.51 -42.55 13.44
C ASP A 227 23.92 -43.87 14.03
N ASN A 228 24.58 -44.45 15.04
CA ASN A 228 24.16 -45.71 15.68
C ASN A 228 23.38 -45.50 16.99
N THR A 229 23.05 -44.25 17.35
CA THR A 229 22.31 -43.93 18.58
C THR A 229 20.90 -43.47 18.26
N PRO A 230 19.86 -44.00 18.92
CA PRO A 230 18.48 -43.56 18.71
C PRO A 230 18.21 -42.16 19.27
N GLU A 231 19.07 -41.66 20.16
CA GLU A 231 18.95 -40.30 20.67
C GLU A 231 19.17 -39.28 19.54
N TYR A 232 18.17 -38.44 19.31
CA TYR A 232 18.20 -37.38 18.29
C TYR A 232 18.01 -35.98 18.88
N ASN A 233 17.59 -35.90 20.14
CA ASN A 233 17.41 -34.65 20.88
C ASN A 233 18.65 -34.25 21.70
N SER A 234 19.65 -35.12 21.76
CA SER A 234 20.97 -34.86 22.35
C SER A 234 22.00 -34.67 21.23
N ASN A 235 23.12 -34.03 21.55
CA ASN A 235 24.25 -33.86 20.61
C ASN A 235 23.84 -33.16 19.29
N ILE A 236 23.11 -32.04 19.39
CA ILE A 236 22.81 -31.18 18.25
C ILE A 236 24.11 -30.62 17.70
N THR A 237 24.32 -30.78 16.40
CA THR A 237 25.62 -30.47 15.81
C THR A 237 25.80 -28.98 15.54
N PRO A 238 27.05 -28.48 15.50
CA PRO A 238 27.32 -27.10 15.09
C PRO A 238 26.73 -26.73 13.73
N MET A 239 26.71 -27.64 12.74
CA MET A 239 26.11 -27.36 11.44
C MET A 239 24.60 -27.23 11.50
N PHE A 240 23.91 -28.09 12.26
CA PHE A 240 22.47 -27.91 12.53
C PHE A 240 22.19 -26.55 13.16
N LEU A 241 22.95 -26.18 14.21
CA LEU A 241 22.77 -24.91 14.91
C LEU A 241 23.04 -23.71 14.00
N GLY A 242 24.14 -23.75 13.24
CA GLY A 242 24.47 -22.71 12.27
C GLY A 242 23.39 -22.53 11.21
N TYR A 243 22.88 -23.63 10.66
CA TYR A 243 21.76 -23.60 9.72
C TYR A 243 20.48 -23.04 10.34
N SER A 244 20.14 -23.46 11.56
CA SER A 244 18.99 -22.94 12.30
C SER A 244 19.11 -21.42 12.52
N THR A 245 20.30 -20.92 12.84
CA THR A 245 20.58 -19.47 12.96
C THR A 245 20.39 -18.76 11.62
N MET A 246 20.96 -19.26 10.52
CA MET A 246 20.80 -18.62 9.20
C MET A 246 19.34 -18.51 8.76
N ARG A 247 18.53 -19.52 9.10
CA ARG A 247 17.08 -19.48 8.89
C ARG A 247 16.37 -18.47 9.79
N GLY A 248 16.80 -18.35 11.04
CA GLY A 248 16.37 -17.29 11.95
C GLY A 248 16.62 -15.90 11.37
N ASP A 249 17.82 -15.67 10.83
CA ASP A 249 18.19 -14.40 10.19
C ASP A 249 17.29 -14.08 8.98
N ALA A 250 17.02 -15.07 8.13
CA ALA A 250 16.10 -14.91 6.99
C ALA A 250 14.69 -14.53 7.47
N ASN A 251 14.19 -15.23 8.51
CA ASN A 251 12.89 -14.94 9.11
C ASN A 251 12.84 -13.52 9.68
N ASP A 252 13.91 -13.04 10.33
CA ASP A 252 13.98 -11.67 10.85
C ASP A 252 13.93 -10.61 9.75
N LEU A 253 14.53 -10.88 8.58
CA LEU A 253 14.44 -10.01 7.40
C LEU A 253 13.00 -9.97 6.83
N TYR A 254 12.33 -11.12 6.75
CA TYR A 254 10.91 -11.16 6.36
C TYR A 254 9.99 -10.48 7.38
N ASN A 255 10.29 -10.61 8.68
CA ASN A 255 9.57 -9.93 9.74
C ASN A 255 9.76 -8.41 9.63
N ALA A 256 10.96 -7.94 9.30
CA ALA A 256 11.21 -6.53 9.02
C ALA A 256 10.39 -6.03 7.82
N SER A 257 10.37 -6.76 6.71
CA SER A 257 9.50 -6.46 5.56
C SER A 257 8.02 -6.36 5.95
N THR A 258 7.54 -7.33 6.75
CA THR A 258 6.17 -7.35 7.25
C THR A 258 5.83 -6.13 8.11
N ARG A 259 6.78 -5.63 8.91
CA ARG A 259 6.61 -4.37 9.66
C ARG A 259 6.46 -3.17 8.73
N PHE A 260 7.23 -3.09 7.65
CA PHE A 260 7.05 -2.03 6.65
C PHE A 260 5.67 -2.06 6.00
N ILE A 261 5.18 -3.25 5.61
CA ILE A 261 3.83 -3.41 5.06
C ILE A 261 2.76 -3.00 6.09
N THR A 262 2.97 -3.31 7.37
CA THR A 262 2.07 -2.87 8.44
C THR A 262 2.01 -1.35 8.51
N PHE A 263 3.16 -0.67 8.40
CA PHE A 263 3.21 0.79 8.37
C PHE A 263 2.60 1.39 7.10
N VAL A 264 2.68 0.72 5.94
CA VAL A 264 1.95 1.13 4.73
C VAL A 264 0.45 1.19 5.02
N VAL A 265 -0.12 0.11 5.57
CA VAL A 265 -1.56 0.08 5.90
C VAL A 265 -1.92 1.18 6.90
N LEU A 266 -1.09 1.41 7.92
CA LEU A 266 -1.31 2.50 8.87
C LEU A 266 -1.25 3.88 8.19
N ASN A 267 -0.33 4.08 7.24
CA ASN A 267 -0.20 5.31 6.48
C ASN A 267 -1.47 5.61 5.66
N HIS A 268 -2.05 4.60 5.01
CA HIS A 268 -3.34 4.72 4.32
C HIS A 268 -4.47 5.16 5.24
N VAL A 269 -4.60 4.52 6.41
CA VAL A 269 -5.67 4.86 7.37
C VAL A 269 -5.50 6.27 7.91
N LEU A 270 -4.28 6.65 8.30
CA LEU A 270 -3.98 7.99 8.81
C LEU A 270 -4.20 9.05 7.74
N SER A 271 -3.77 8.79 6.50
CA SER A 271 -3.98 9.70 5.38
C SER A 271 -5.46 9.90 5.07
N ALA A 272 -6.26 8.82 5.07
CA ALA A 272 -7.70 8.91 4.82
C ALA A 272 -8.42 9.71 5.93
N ALA A 273 -8.08 9.45 7.20
CA ALA A 273 -8.64 10.18 8.34
C ALA A 273 -8.27 11.67 8.32
N GLU A 274 -7.01 11.98 7.98
CA GLU A 274 -6.53 13.34 7.88
C GLU A 274 -7.21 14.09 6.73
N ALA A 275 -7.36 13.48 5.56
CA ALA A 275 -8.07 14.09 4.42
C ALA A 275 -9.53 14.39 4.77
N ALA A 276 -10.20 13.45 5.45
CA ALA A 276 -11.57 13.63 5.92
C ALA A 276 -11.68 14.84 6.87
N TRP A 277 -10.77 14.93 7.83
CA TRP A 277 -10.71 16.00 8.80
C TRP A 277 -10.48 17.36 8.13
N SER A 278 -9.49 17.46 7.25
CA SER A 278 -9.17 18.70 6.53
C SER A 278 -10.34 19.17 5.67
N SER A 279 -10.99 18.28 4.91
CA SER A 279 -12.18 18.65 4.13
C SER A 279 -13.33 19.10 5.03
N ALA A 280 -13.55 18.42 6.16
CA ALA A 280 -14.62 18.77 7.10
C ALA A 280 -14.38 20.14 7.75
N MET A 281 -13.13 20.43 8.14
CA MET A 281 -12.72 21.73 8.67
C MET A 281 -12.78 22.83 7.62
N PHE A 282 -12.40 22.53 6.37
CA PHE A 282 -12.56 23.45 5.25
C PHE A 282 -14.02 23.84 5.05
N ASN A 283 -14.94 22.89 5.16
CA ASN A 283 -16.36 23.17 5.01
C ASN A 283 -16.99 24.00 6.15
N LYS A 284 -16.27 24.22 7.26
CA LYS A 284 -16.73 24.98 8.44
C LYS A 284 -16.34 26.47 8.42
N HIS A 285 -15.85 27.01 7.31
CA HIS A 285 -15.37 28.40 7.26
C HIS A 285 -16.43 29.46 7.64
N LEU A 286 -15.95 30.49 8.35
CA LEU A 286 -16.65 31.71 8.74
C LEU A 286 -17.23 32.41 7.50
N THR A 287 -18.54 32.69 7.50
CA THR A 287 -19.14 33.47 6.42
C THR A 287 -19.03 34.94 6.78
N LEU A 288 -18.23 35.70 6.03
CA LEU A 288 -18.12 37.15 6.14
C LEU A 288 -18.99 37.79 5.06
N ASN A 289 -20.14 38.33 5.46
CA ASN A 289 -21.02 39.07 4.56
C ASN A 289 -20.85 40.56 4.86
N MET A 290 -20.27 41.32 3.94
CA MET A 290 -20.20 42.78 4.04
C MET A 290 -21.32 43.38 3.18
N ARG A 291 -22.23 44.16 3.77
CA ARG A 291 -23.32 44.82 3.06
C ARG A 291 -23.30 46.31 3.36
N VAL A 292 -23.38 47.15 2.35
CA VAL A 292 -23.63 48.59 2.54
C VAL A 292 -25.14 48.79 2.58
N VAL A 293 -25.67 49.38 3.66
CA VAL A 293 -27.11 49.63 3.81
C VAL A 293 -27.35 51.13 3.90
N PRO A 294 -28.25 51.71 3.10
CA PRO A 294 -28.63 53.11 3.26
C PRO A 294 -29.46 53.27 4.54
N GLU A 295 -29.03 54.15 5.44
CA GLU A 295 -29.73 54.45 6.69
C GLU A 295 -30.20 55.91 6.67
N ILE A 296 -31.49 56.14 6.96
CA ILE A 296 -32.07 57.48 6.99
C ILE A 296 -31.86 58.02 8.41
N VAL A 297 -30.89 58.91 8.57
CA VAL A 297 -30.56 59.51 9.86
C VAL A 297 -31.09 60.95 9.89
N ASN A 298 -32.09 61.18 10.74
CA ASN A 298 -32.70 62.48 11.11
C ASN A 298 -32.92 63.53 10.01
N LYS A 299 -34.20 63.73 9.68
CA LYS A 299 -34.79 64.54 8.59
C LYS A 299 -34.74 63.84 7.25
N ALA A 300 -35.89 63.81 6.58
CA ALA A 300 -36.22 62.99 5.42
C ALA A 300 -35.41 63.29 4.13
N THR A 301 -34.22 63.90 4.24
CA THR A 301 -33.41 64.42 3.14
C THR A 301 -31.95 63.98 3.17
N GLU A 302 -31.45 63.33 4.23
CA GLU A 302 -30.07 62.82 4.30
C GLU A 302 -30.06 61.29 4.31
N ILE A 303 -29.42 60.69 3.29
CA ILE A 303 -29.17 59.25 3.19
C ILE A 303 -27.69 59.05 3.49
N GLU A 304 -27.38 58.36 4.59
CA GLU A 304 -26.00 57.99 4.92
C GLU A 304 -25.77 56.52 4.55
N MET A 305 -24.69 56.27 3.81
CA MET A 305 -24.29 54.92 3.40
C MET A 305 -23.45 54.30 4.51
N VAL A 306 -24.04 53.41 5.30
CA VAL A 306 -23.35 52.78 6.43
C VAL A 306 -22.88 51.38 6.02
N PRO A 307 -21.56 51.11 6.03
CA PRO A 307 -21.07 49.75 5.82
C PRO A 307 -21.40 48.88 7.04
N ARG A 308 -22.11 47.77 6.84
CA ARG A 308 -22.38 46.77 7.87
C ARG A 308 -21.61 45.49 7.58
N LEU A 309 -20.83 45.05 8.56
CA LEU A 309 -20.14 43.76 8.54
C LEU A 309 -20.97 42.73 9.32
N ASN A 310 -21.49 41.71 8.63
CA ASN A 310 -22.16 40.58 9.25
C ASN A 310 -21.21 39.39 9.30
N ILE A 311 -20.76 39.06 10.49
CA ILE A 311 -19.92 37.89 10.76
C ILE A 311 -20.84 36.76 11.22
N SER A 312 -20.88 35.63 10.49
CA SER A 312 -21.65 34.45 10.90
C SER A 312 -20.75 33.22 10.99
N TRP A 313 -20.79 32.58 12.16
CA TRP A 313 -20.13 31.31 12.42
C TRP A 313 -21.19 30.23 12.67
N LYS A 314 -21.09 29.09 11.99
CA LYS A 314 -21.93 27.91 12.22
C LYS A 314 -21.06 26.81 12.83
N PHE A 315 -21.43 26.37 14.03
CA PHE A 315 -20.76 25.30 14.79
C PHE A 315 -21.11 23.92 14.21
#